data_AF-A0A6P5TJ82-F1
#
_entry.id   AF-A0A6P5TJ82-F1
#
_cell.length_a   1.000
_cell.length_b   1.000
_cell.length_c   1.000
_cell.angle_alpha   90.00
_cell.angle_beta   90.00
_cell.angle_gamma   90.00
#
_symmetry.space_group_name_H-M   'P 1'
#
loop_
_entity.id
_entity.type
_entity.pdbx_description
1 polymer ?
#
loop_
_entity_poly.entity_id
_entity_poly.type
_entity_poly.pdbx_seq_one_letter_code
_entity_poly.pdbx_strand_id
1 'polypeptide(L)'
;MAMASSVKVVLGSIAFAVFWVLAVFPAVPFLPIGRTAGSLLGAMLMVIFRVLTPDQAYAAIDLPILGLLFGTMVVSIYLERADMFKYLGKLLLWKTQGAKDLLCRICLISAISSALFTNDTSCVVLTEFVLKVAKQHNLPPHPFLLALASSANIGSAATPIGNPQNLVIAVQSKIPFGKFVIGILPAMLVGIFVNALILLCMFWRLLSVHKNEEDPAGEVVVEEDVSSHRFSPATLSHSASLNSQEWNSRLENADLKSSPNFSGNIDNAETLRNRLPSSENEINKVHSGALDSARNSIASKEETVDVSSHKREETILSERAASNNRLRDACPTESLEGKENLTTRWKRLLWKSGVYLVTIGMLIALLMGLNMSWCAITAALALVVLDFTDAGPSLQKVSYSLLVFFCGMFITVEGFNKTGIPSALWDFMEPHAHIDHATGIAVLALTILVLSNLASNVPTVLLLGARVAASAAAISAAEEKKAWLLLAWVSTVAGNLSLLGSAANLIVCEQARQSPYLAYTLSFWSHLKFGVPSTLLVTAIGLTLIR
;
A
#
# COMPACT_ATOMS: atom_id res chain seq x y z
N MET A 1 -9.48 -34.98 -16.48
CA MET A 1 -9.82 -35.71 -15.20
C MET A 1 -11.35 -35.78 -15.03
N ALA A 2 -11.92 -36.61 -14.15
CA ALA A 2 -13.38 -36.60 -13.92
C ALA A 2 -13.85 -35.32 -13.19
N MET A 3 -14.95 -34.71 -13.65
CA MET A 3 -15.57 -33.55 -13.00
C MET A 3 -16.17 -33.93 -11.64
N ALA A 4 -16.22 -32.98 -10.70
CA ALA A 4 -16.95 -33.15 -9.46
C ALA A 4 -18.48 -33.26 -9.72
N SER A 5 -19.25 -33.68 -8.72
CA SER A 5 -20.71 -33.70 -8.83
C SER A 5 -21.25 -32.30 -9.13
N SER A 6 -22.25 -32.19 -10.00
CA SER A 6 -22.70 -30.91 -10.58
C SER A 6 -23.02 -29.83 -9.54
N VAL A 7 -23.54 -30.24 -8.37
CA VAL A 7 -23.79 -29.35 -7.22
C VAL A 7 -22.49 -28.74 -6.68
N LYS A 8 -21.42 -29.53 -6.50
CA LYS A 8 -20.10 -29.02 -6.08
C LYS A 8 -19.47 -28.12 -7.15
N VAL A 9 -19.63 -28.46 -8.43
CA VAL A 9 -19.14 -27.64 -9.55
C VAL A 9 -19.80 -26.26 -9.54
N VAL A 10 -21.13 -26.20 -9.46
CA VAL A 10 -21.89 -24.94 -9.43
C VAL A 10 -21.58 -24.13 -8.17
N LEU A 11 -21.67 -24.74 -6.98
CA LEU A 11 -21.43 -24.02 -5.73
C LEU A 11 -19.97 -23.55 -5.57
N GLY A 12 -19.00 -24.36 -6.00
CA GLY A 12 -17.58 -23.96 -6.03
C GLY A 12 -17.32 -22.84 -7.02
N SER A 13 -17.99 -22.84 -8.18
CA SER A 13 -17.92 -21.73 -9.15
C SER A 13 -18.49 -20.43 -8.57
N ILE A 14 -19.61 -20.51 -7.84
CA ILE A 14 -20.21 -19.35 -7.16
C ILE A 14 -19.28 -18.80 -6.07
N ALA A 15 -18.71 -19.67 -5.22
CA ALA A 15 -17.76 -19.25 -4.18
C ALA A 15 -16.49 -18.62 -4.77
N PHE A 16 -15.96 -19.20 -5.86
CA PHE A 16 -14.80 -18.64 -6.57
C PHE A 16 -15.14 -17.30 -7.26
N ALA A 17 -16.32 -17.17 -7.85
CA ALA A 17 -16.77 -15.91 -8.47
C ALA A 17 -16.94 -14.78 -7.45
N VAL A 18 -17.50 -15.07 -6.26
CA VAL A 18 -17.61 -14.10 -5.15
C VAL A 18 -16.23 -13.63 -4.69
N PHE A 19 -15.29 -14.56 -4.48
CA PHE A 19 -13.88 -14.22 -4.21
C PHE A 19 -13.28 -13.37 -5.32
N TRP A 20 -13.41 -13.80 -6.57
CA TRP A 20 -12.80 -13.16 -7.73
C TRP A 20 -13.26 -11.70 -7.88
N VAL A 21 -14.57 -11.45 -7.84
CA VAL A 21 -15.13 -10.09 -7.90
C VAL A 21 -14.57 -9.21 -6.78
N LEU A 22 -14.53 -9.71 -5.55
CA LEU A 22 -14.08 -8.93 -4.38
C LEU A 22 -12.55 -8.78 -4.30
N ALA A 23 -11.78 -9.68 -4.93
CA ALA A 23 -10.33 -9.59 -5.01
C ALA A 23 -9.86 -8.64 -6.13
N VAL A 24 -10.57 -8.63 -7.28
CA VAL A 24 -10.23 -7.79 -8.45
C VAL A 24 -10.77 -6.37 -8.32
N PHE A 25 -11.97 -6.18 -7.78
CA PHE A 25 -12.61 -4.86 -7.67
C PHE A 25 -12.55 -4.35 -6.22
N PRO A 26 -11.67 -3.37 -5.87
CA PRO A 26 -11.42 -3.00 -4.47
C PRO A 26 -12.63 -2.40 -3.73
N ALA A 27 -13.59 -1.85 -4.48
CA ALA A 27 -14.82 -1.24 -3.96
C ALA A 27 -16.02 -1.66 -4.82
N VAL A 28 -16.60 -2.82 -4.52
CA VAL A 28 -17.86 -3.28 -5.11
C VAL A 28 -19.01 -2.48 -4.49
N PRO A 29 -19.83 -1.72 -5.26
CA PRO A 29 -20.77 -0.74 -4.70
C PRO A 29 -21.80 -1.29 -3.69
N PHE A 30 -22.19 -2.56 -3.85
CA PHE A 30 -23.15 -3.23 -2.96
C PHE A 30 -22.50 -4.05 -1.83
N LEU A 31 -21.16 -4.20 -1.81
CA LEU A 31 -20.44 -4.98 -0.79
C LEU A 31 -19.02 -4.45 -0.57
N PRO A 32 -18.85 -3.26 0.06
CA PRO A 32 -17.56 -2.58 0.24
C PRO A 32 -16.71 -3.17 1.38
N ILE A 33 -16.59 -4.51 1.45
CA ILE A 33 -15.82 -5.22 2.51
C ILE A 33 -14.32 -5.33 2.19
N GLY A 34 -13.92 -5.04 0.95
CA GLY A 34 -12.53 -5.06 0.48
C GLY A 34 -11.94 -6.46 0.26
N ARG A 35 -10.81 -6.51 -0.45
CA ARG A 35 -10.18 -7.75 -0.95
C ARG A 35 -9.96 -8.83 0.11
N THR A 36 -9.56 -8.44 1.31
CA THR A 36 -9.22 -9.37 2.41
C THR A 36 -10.45 -10.08 2.95
N ALA A 37 -11.54 -9.35 3.21
CA ALA A 37 -12.79 -9.96 3.65
C ALA A 37 -13.46 -10.76 2.53
N GLY A 38 -13.34 -10.33 1.27
CA GLY A 38 -13.77 -11.10 0.10
C GLY A 38 -13.03 -12.44 -0.06
N SER A 39 -11.74 -12.47 0.25
CA SER A 39 -10.92 -13.69 0.27
C SER A 39 -11.33 -14.66 1.39
N LEU A 40 -11.60 -14.15 2.60
CA LEU A 40 -12.17 -14.96 3.68
C LEU A 40 -13.59 -15.45 3.36
N LEU A 41 -14.42 -14.62 2.71
CA LEU A 41 -15.77 -14.99 2.30
C LEU A 41 -15.76 -16.14 1.28
N GLY A 42 -14.90 -16.08 0.26
CA GLY A 42 -14.71 -17.19 -0.69
C GLY A 42 -14.29 -18.49 0.00
N ALA A 43 -13.31 -18.41 0.91
CA ALA A 43 -12.82 -19.55 1.67
C ALA A 43 -13.91 -20.17 2.56
N MET A 44 -14.68 -19.32 3.25
CA MET A 44 -15.80 -19.75 4.08
C MET A 44 -16.90 -20.43 3.24
N LEU A 45 -17.23 -19.85 2.08
CA LEU A 45 -18.22 -20.44 1.15
C LEU A 45 -17.78 -21.80 0.61
N MET A 46 -16.48 -22.00 0.29
CA MET A 46 -15.96 -23.31 -0.15
C MET A 46 -16.14 -24.41 0.91
N VAL A 47 -16.07 -24.07 2.19
CA VAL A 47 -16.30 -25.01 3.30
C VAL A 47 -17.80 -25.19 3.58
N ILE A 48 -18.59 -24.11 3.63
CA ILE A 48 -20.05 -24.16 3.84
C ILE A 48 -20.74 -24.98 2.74
N PHE A 49 -20.36 -24.78 1.48
CA PHE A 49 -20.86 -25.55 0.33
C PHE A 49 -20.28 -26.97 0.23
N ARG A 50 -19.43 -27.39 1.18
CA ARG A 50 -18.78 -28.71 1.25
C ARG A 50 -17.99 -29.05 -0.02
N VAL A 51 -17.44 -28.04 -0.71
CA VAL A 51 -16.49 -28.22 -1.80
C VAL A 51 -15.17 -28.74 -1.20
N LEU A 52 -14.72 -28.11 -0.12
CA LEU A 52 -13.68 -28.60 0.80
C LEU A 52 -14.28 -29.07 2.13
N THR A 53 -13.53 -29.92 2.86
CA THR A 53 -13.72 -30.10 4.31
C THR A 53 -12.89 -29.06 5.08
N PRO A 54 -13.18 -28.79 6.37
CA PRO A 54 -12.36 -27.89 7.18
C PRO A 54 -10.87 -28.27 7.19
N ASP A 55 -10.56 -29.56 7.33
CA ASP A 55 -9.17 -30.06 7.37
C ASP A 55 -8.45 -29.82 6.03
N GLN A 56 -9.15 -29.98 4.92
CA GLN A 56 -8.62 -29.68 3.59
C GLN A 56 -8.45 -28.17 3.35
N ALA A 57 -9.28 -27.33 3.97
CA ALA A 57 -9.08 -25.88 3.95
C ALA A 57 -7.84 -25.48 4.77
N TYR A 58 -7.65 -26.01 5.98
CA TYR A 58 -6.43 -25.76 6.76
C TYR A 58 -5.18 -26.29 6.05
N ALA A 59 -5.24 -27.48 5.45
CA ALA A 59 -4.13 -28.06 4.68
C ALA A 59 -3.81 -27.32 3.37
N ALA A 60 -4.71 -26.48 2.86
CA ALA A 60 -4.44 -25.63 1.70
C ALA A 60 -3.56 -24.41 2.04
N ILE A 61 -3.40 -24.05 3.32
CA ILE A 61 -2.68 -22.85 3.74
C ILE A 61 -1.16 -23.11 3.72
N ASP A 62 -0.46 -22.54 2.73
CA ASP A 62 0.99 -22.64 2.62
C ASP A 62 1.71 -21.74 3.67
N LEU A 63 2.07 -22.35 4.79
CA LEU A 63 2.82 -21.69 5.87
C LEU A 63 4.22 -21.21 5.43
N PRO A 64 5.02 -21.95 4.63
CA PRO A 64 6.27 -21.42 4.07
C PRO A 64 6.11 -20.10 3.32
N ILE A 65 5.11 -19.95 2.45
CA ILE A 65 4.85 -18.71 1.70
C ILE A 65 4.43 -17.58 2.66
N LEU A 66 3.54 -17.85 3.63
CA LEU A 66 3.12 -16.85 4.61
C LEU A 66 4.28 -16.37 5.52
N GLY A 67 5.12 -17.29 5.98
CA GLY A 67 6.32 -16.96 6.78
C GLY A 67 7.33 -16.13 6.00
N LEU A 68 7.47 -16.40 4.70
CA LEU A 68 8.34 -15.67 3.80
C LEU A 68 7.80 -14.27 3.46
N LEU A 69 6.49 -14.14 3.25
CA LEU A 69 5.80 -12.85 3.12
C LEU A 69 5.97 -12.01 4.39
N PHE A 70 5.74 -12.60 5.57
CA PHE A 70 5.92 -11.91 6.85
C PHE A 70 7.37 -11.45 7.05
N GLY A 71 8.35 -12.33 6.83
CA GLY A 71 9.76 -12.02 6.99
C GLY A 71 10.23 -10.90 6.08
N THR A 72 9.86 -10.93 4.79
CA THR A 72 10.23 -9.88 3.83
C THR A 72 9.56 -8.54 4.12
N MET A 73 8.31 -8.52 4.60
CA MET A 73 7.65 -7.28 5.04
C MET A 73 8.40 -6.64 6.23
N VAL A 74 8.75 -7.42 7.25
CA VAL A 74 9.51 -6.91 8.42
C VAL A 74 10.88 -6.38 7.98
N VAL A 75 11.62 -7.13 7.15
CA VAL A 75 12.91 -6.69 6.59
C VAL A 75 12.76 -5.35 5.83
N SER A 76 11.72 -5.21 5.01
CA SER A 76 11.44 -3.97 4.27
C SER A 76 11.14 -2.78 5.20
N ILE A 77 10.39 -2.98 6.29
CA ILE A 77 10.09 -1.94 7.30
C ILE A 77 11.36 -1.46 8.01
N TYR A 78 12.28 -2.37 8.33
CA TYR A 78 13.58 -1.99 8.93
C TYR A 78 14.48 -1.23 7.95
N LEU A 79 14.48 -1.59 6.66
CA LEU A 79 15.21 -0.88 5.62
C LEU A 79 14.63 0.52 5.34
N GLU A 80 13.30 0.66 5.37
CA GLU A 80 12.62 1.96 5.37
C GLU A 80 13.13 2.86 6.51
N ARG A 81 13.12 2.34 7.76
CA ARG A 81 13.66 3.02 8.94
C ARG A 81 15.17 3.31 8.84
N ALA A 82 15.93 2.56 8.03
CA ALA A 82 17.35 2.79 7.78
C ALA A 82 17.65 3.95 6.78
N ASP A 83 16.63 4.71 6.35
CA ASP A 83 16.64 5.69 5.26
C ASP A 83 16.97 5.07 3.86
N MET A 84 16.80 3.75 3.66
CA MET A 84 17.20 3.08 2.41
C MET A 84 16.59 3.76 1.16
N PHE A 85 15.27 3.95 1.15
CA PHE A 85 14.57 4.61 0.04
C PHE A 85 14.99 6.07 -0.18
N LYS A 86 15.49 6.76 0.84
CA LYS A 86 16.00 8.15 0.73
C LYS A 86 17.36 8.19 0.05
N TYR A 87 18.15 7.11 0.14
CA TYR A 87 19.34 6.96 -0.69
C TYR A 87 18.97 6.67 -2.17
N LEU A 88 17.92 5.87 -2.43
CA LEU A 88 17.36 5.70 -3.79
C LEU A 88 16.81 7.01 -4.37
N GLY A 89 16.05 7.77 -3.59
CA GLY A 89 15.56 9.11 -3.97
C GLY A 89 16.68 10.10 -4.27
N LYS A 90 17.82 10.01 -3.56
CA LYS A 90 19.04 10.76 -3.91
C LYS A 90 19.71 10.24 -5.18
N LEU A 91 19.77 8.93 -5.40
CA LEU A 91 20.38 8.32 -6.59
C LEU A 91 19.63 8.70 -7.89
N LEU A 92 18.30 8.81 -7.81
CA LEU A 92 17.43 9.35 -8.88
C LEU A 92 17.78 10.79 -9.28
N LEU A 93 18.34 11.59 -8.37
CA LEU A 93 18.63 13.03 -8.54
C LEU A 93 20.10 13.36 -8.81
N TRP A 94 21.04 12.57 -8.25
CA TRP A 94 22.45 12.96 -8.05
C TRP A 94 23.23 13.38 -9.31
N LYS A 95 22.79 13.01 -10.51
CA LYS A 95 23.49 13.34 -11.76
C LYS A 95 22.55 13.55 -12.96
N THR A 96 21.32 14.01 -12.72
CA THR A 96 20.27 14.00 -13.75
C THR A 96 20.49 15.09 -14.81
N GLN A 97 20.67 14.69 -16.06
CA GLN A 97 21.02 15.56 -17.20
C GLN A 97 19.81 15.99 -18.05
N GLY A 98 18.58 15.65 -17.63
CA GLY A 98 17.33 16.09 -18.25
C GLY A 98 16.20 15.07 -18.14
N ALA A 99 15.02 15.41 -18.65
CA ALA A 99 13.81 14.61 -18.53
C ALA A 99 13.93 13.18 -19.11
N LYS A 100 14.71 12.99 -20.18
CA LYS A 100 14.95 11.67 -20.81
C LYS A 100 15.86 10.78 -19.96
N ASP A 101 16.90 11.35 -19.35
CA ASP A 101 17.80 10.65 -18.42
C ASP A 101 17.07 10.28 -17.12
N LEU A 102 16.22 11.20 -16.60
CA LEU A 102 15.34 10.92 -15.47
C LEU A 102 14.40 9.73 -15.74
N LEU A 103 13.81 9.64 -16.94
CA LEU A 103 12.94 8.54 -17.33
C LEU A 103 13.67 7.19 -17.29
N CYS A 104 14.87 7.11 -17.87
CA CYS A 104 15.70 5.91 -17.86
C CYS A 104 16.12 5.50 -16.45
N ARG A 105 16.47 6.48 -15.59
CA ARG A 105 16.80 6.24 -14.18
C ARG A 105 15.61 5.73 -13.39
N ILE A 106 14.42 6.27 -13.63
CA ILE A 106 13.19 5.78 -13.00
C ILE A 106 12.94 4.34 -13.44
N CYS A 107 13.09 4.00 -14.71
CA CYS A 107 12.98 2.60 -15.15
C CYS A 107 13.95 1.67 -14.40
N LEU A 108 15.25 2.02 -14.40
CA LEU A 108 16.31 1.21 -13.81
C LEU A 108 16.18 1.08 -12.28
N ILE A 109 16.00 2.20 -11.57
CA ILE A 109 15.94 2.23 -10.10
C ILE A 109 14.64 1.63 -9.60
N SER A 110 13.51 1.81 -10.30
CA SER A 110 12.24 1.16 -9.92
C SER A 110 12.33 -0.36 -10.09
N ALA A 111 12.95 -0.83 -11.17
CA ALA A 111 13.12 -2.26 -11.39
C ALA A 111 14.08 -2.91 -10.39
N ILE A 112 15.24 -2.31 -10.12
CA ILE A 112 16.19 -2.81 -9.11
C ILE A 112 15.57 -2.76 -7.70
N SER A 113 14.87 -1.68 -7.36
CA SER A 113 14.13 -1.56 -6.10
C SER A 113 13.10 -2.67 -5.98
N SER A 114 12.24 -2.85 -6.99
CA SER A 114 11.17 -3.86 -6.97
C SER A 114 11.65 -5.30 -7.13
N ALA A 115 12.93 -5.53 -7.44
CA ALA A 115 13.58 -6.84 -7.42
C ALA A 115 14.15 -7.19 -6.03
N LEU A 116 14.62 -6.19 -5.28
CA LEU A 116 15.22 -6.35 -3.95
C LEU A 116 14.21 -6.20 -2.80
N PHE A 117 13.12 -5.46 -3.04
CA PHE A 117 12.04 -5.20 -2.10
C PHE A 117 10.70 -5.59 -2.74
N THR A 118 9.65 -5.68 -1.93
CA THR A 118 8.29 -5.94 -2.43
C THR A 118 7.80 -4.80 -3.32
N ASN A 119 7.30 -5.14 -4.51
CA ASN A 119 6.81 -4.22 -5.55
C ASN A 119 5.87 -3.14 -5.00
N ASP A 120 4.89 -3.52 -4.18
CA ASP A 120 3.96 -2.62 -3.49
C ASP A 120 4.70 -1.50 -2.73
N THR A 121 5.76 -1.84 -1.97
CA THR A 121 6.54 -0.87 -1.17
C THR A 121 7.40 0.02 -2.05
N SER A 122 8.06 -0.54 -3.07
CA SER A 122 8.81 0.23 -4.06
C SER A 122 7.91 1.23 -4.78
N CYS A 123 6.70 0.81 -5.17
CA CYS A 123 5.73 1.67 -5.84
C CYS A 123 5.21 2.80 -4.95
N VAL A 124 4.86 2.53 -3.67
CA VAL A 124 4.46 3.59 -2.73
C VAL A 124 5.56 4.64 -2.62
N VAL A 125 6.76 4.24 -2.20
CA VAL A 125 7.79 5.19 -1.79
C VAL A 125 8.41 5.92 -2.98
N LEU A 126 8.60 5.24 -4.12
CA LEU A 126 9.14 5.90 -5.31
C LEU A 126 8.12 6.83 -5.99
N THR A 127 6.80 6.62 -5.84
CA THR A 127 5.79 7.55 -6.41
C THR A 127 5.93 8.95 -5.82
N GLU A 128 6.09 9.08 -4.50
CA GLU A 128 6.32 10.38 -3.85
C GLU A 128 7.59 11.07 -4.38
N PHE A 129 8.70 10.34 -4.48
CA PHE A 129 9.95 10.90 -5.00
C PHE A 129 9.81 11.33 -6.46
N VAL A 130 9.20 10.50 -7.32
CA VAL A 130 8.99 10.81 -8.74
C VAL A 130 8.14 12.05 -8.91
N LEU A 131 7.03 12.19 -8.17
CA LEU A 131 6.14 13.36 -8.27
C LEU A 131 6.76 14.64 -7.71
N LYS A 132 7.55 14.52 -6.63
CA LYS A 132 8.33 15.63 -6.09
C LYS A 132 9.36 16.15 -7.10
N VAL A 133 10.10 15.25 -7.75
CA VAL A 133 11.09 15.60 -8.78
C VAL A 133 10.41 16.16 -10.04
N ALA A 134 9.27 15.57 -10.46
CA ALA A 134 8.48 16.08 -11.57
C ALA A 134 8.04 17.53 -11.31
N LYS A 135 7.49 17.84 -10.13
CA LYS A 135 7.13 19.22 -9.74
C LYS A 135 8.35 20.15 -9.72
N GLN A 136 9.48 19.71 -9.14
CA GLN A 136 10.68 20.54 -9.01
C GLN A 136 11.32 20.94 -10.36
N HIS A 137 11.09 20.16 -11.42
CA HIS A 137 11.56 20.45 -12.77
C HIS A 137 10.42 20.80 -13.75
N ASN A 138 9.21 21.09 -13.23
CA ASN A 138 7.99 21.38 -13.99
C ASN A 138 7.62 20.34 -15.07
N LEU A 139 8.03 19.07 -14.88
CA LEU A 139 7.87 18.00 -15.86
C LEU A 139 6.48 17.33 -15.75
N PRO A 140 5.87 16.91 -16.87
CA PRO A 140 4.61 16.19 -16.86
C PRO A 140 4.78 14.82 -16.16
N PRO A 141 3.99 14.47 -15.13
CA PRO A 141 4.22 13.28 -14.31
C PRO A 141 3.89 11.97 -15.01
N HIS A 142 2.93 11.99 -15.95
CA HIS A 142 2.41 10.84 -16.68
C HIS A 142 3.46 9.83 -17.21
N PRO A 143 4.46 10.22 -18.03
CA PRO A 143 5.49 9.29 -18.51
C PRO A 143 6.29 8.63 -17.39
N PHE A 144 6.54 9.35 -16.28
CA PHE A 144 7.34 8.86 -15.16
C PHE A 144 6.57 7.91 -14.26
N LEU A 145 5.27 8.12 -14.08
CA LEU A 145 4.38 7.18 -13.38
C LEU A 145 4.23 5.87 -14.16
N LEU A 146 4.08 5.95 -15.48
CA LEU A 146 4.10 4.76 -16.34
C LEU A 146 5.47 4.04 -16.28
N ALA A 147 6.58 4.78 -16.33
CA ALA A 147 7.93 4.23 -16.19
C ALA A 147 8.15 3.48 -14.86
N LEU A 148 7.70 4.08 -13.76
CA LEU A 148 7.73 3.52 -12.41
C LEU A 148 6.95 2.20 -12.34
N ALA A 149 5.64 2.23 -12.63
CA ALA A 149 4.77 1.06 -12.50
C ALA A 149 5.22 -0.09 -13.42
N SER A 150 5.49 0.21 -14.69
CA SER A 150 5.85 -0.82 -15.68
C SER A 150 7.20 -1.49 -15.37
N SER A 151 8.18 -0.70 -14.94
CA SER A 151 9.51 -1.22 -14.62
C SER A 151 9.56 -1.89 -13.25
N ALA A 152 8.72 -1.50 -12.29
CA ALA A 152 8.57 -2.21 -11.03
C ALA A 152 8.02 -3.63 -11.24
N ASN A 153 6.97 -3.79 -12.06
CA ASN A 153 6.49 -5.13 -12.44
C ASN A 153 7.61 -5.94 -13.13
N ILE A 154 8.27 -5.41 -14.18
CA ILE A 154 9.38 -6.11 -14.89
C ILE A 154 10.54 -6.45 -13.95
N GLY A 155 10.88 -5.57 -13.01
CA GLY A 155 11.93 -5.80 -12.01
C GLY A 155 11.57 -6.91 -11.02
N SER A 156 10.35 -6.86 -10.45
CA SER A 156 9.87 -7.88 -9.52
C SER A 156 9.81 -9.27 -10.13
N ALA A 157 9.63 -9.38 -11.45
CA ALA A 157 9.62 -10.65 -12.17
C ALA A 157 10.94 -11.44 -11.98
N ALA A 158 12.07 -10.76 -11.74
CA ALA A 158 13.39 -11.38 -11.66
C ALA A 158 13.71 -12.08 -10.33
N THR A 159 12.92 -11.90 -9.27
CA THR A 159 13.19 -12.53 -7.96
C THR A 159 11.94 -13.15 -7.34
N PRO A 160 12.09 -14.19 -6.49
CA PRO A 160 10.99 -14.70 -5.68
C PRO A 160 10.35 -13.63 -4.79
N ILE A 161 11.17 -12.76 -4.17
CA ILE A 161 10.74 -11.80 -3.15
C ILE A 161 10.08 -10.52 -3.71
N GLY A 162 10.30 -10.21 -5.00
CA GLY A 162 9.81 -8.98 -5.60
C GLY A 162 8.28 -8.88 -5.65
N ASN A 163 7.58 -10.01 -5.82
CA ASN A 163 6.11 -10.05 -5.77
C ASN A 163 5.58 -11.41 -5.24
N PRO A 164 4.33 -11.47 -4.76
CA PRO A 164 3.81 -12.70 -4.16
C PRO A 164 3.57 -13.86 -5.15
N GLN A 165 3.28 -13.62 -6.44
CA GLN A 165 3.07 -14.74 -7.38
C GLN A 165 4.39 -15.48 -7.68
N ASN A 166 5.50 -14.75 -7.78
CA ASN A 166 6.84 -15.34 -7.87
C ASN A 166 7.22 -16.13 -6.62
N LEU A 167 6.73 -15.71 -5.45
CA LEU A 167 6.91 -16.42 -4.19
C LEU A 167 6.22 -17.78 -4.18
N VAL A 168 4.97 -17.84 -4.66
CA VAL A 168 4.23 -19.09 -4.87
C VAL A 168 5.01 -20.02 -5.81
N ILE A 169 5.47 -19.50 -6.95
CA ILE A 169 6.23 -20.29 -7.94
C ILE A 169 7.52 -20.81 -7.33
N ALA A 170 8.29 -19.98 -6.63
CA ALA A 170 9.58 -20.38 -6.06
C ALA A 170 9.44 -21.50 -5.01
N VAL A 171 8.38 -21.47 -4.19
CA VAL A 171 8.10 -22.52 -3.21
C VAL A 171 7.57 -23.80 -3.88
N GLN A 172 6.62 -23.70 -4.81
CA GLN A 172 6.03 -24.86 -5.48
C GLN A 172 7.00 -25.58 -6.43
N SER A 173 7.74 -24.82 -7.25
CA SER A 173 8.77 -25.35 -8.17
C SER A 173 10.04 -25.85 -7.47
N LYS A 174 10.25 -25.46 -6.21
CA LYS A 174 11.46 -25.74 -5.41
C LYS A 174 12.76 -25.27 -6.10
N ILE A 175 12.68 -24.34 -7.05
CA ILE A 175 13.85 -23.78 -7.74
C ILE A 175 14.65 -22.93 -6.73
N PRO A 176 15.96 -23.20 -6.51
CA PRO A 176 16.79 -22.39 -5.62
C PRO A 176 16.83 -20.93 -6.08
N PHE A 177 16.77 -19.99 -5.13
CA PHE A 177 16.65 -18.54 -5.39
C PHE A 177 17.67 -18.05 -6.44
N GLY A 178 18.95 -18.41 -6.29
CA GLY A 178 20.00 -18.04 -7.26
C GLY A 178 19.75 -18.57 -8.69
N LYS A 179 19.13 -19.74 -8.85
CA LYS A 179 18.76 -20.28 -10.17
C LYS A 179 17.54 -19.57 -10.76
N PHE A 180 16.54 -19.25 -9.94
CA PHE A 180 15.38 -18.45 -10.35
C PHE A 180 15.85 -17.08 -10.88
N VAL A 181 16.72 -16.39 -10.13
CA VAL A 181 17.27 -15.09 -10.53
C VAL A 181 18.07 -15.21 -11.82
N ILE A 182 18.99 -16.18 -11.93
CA ILE A 182 19.82 -16.34 -13.14
C ILE A 182 18.98 -16.63 -14.40
N GLY A 183 17.89 -17.40 -14.28
CA GLY A 183 17.03 -17.74 -15.42
C GLY A 183 16.17 -16.58 -15.95
N ILE A 184 15.80 -15.60 -15.10
CA ILE A 184 14.94 -14.47 -15.48
C ILE A 184 15.73 -13.15 -15.64
N LEU A 185 16.88 -12.99 -14.99
CA LEU A 185 17.70 -11.76 -15.06
C LEU A 185 18.01 -11.28 -16.50
N PRO A 186 18.34 -12.14 -17.49
CA PRO A 186 18.53 -11.70 -18.88
C PRO A 186 17.25 -11.09 -19.48
N ALA A 187 16.10 -11.73 -19.24
CA ALA A 187 14.80 -11.23 -19.69
C ALA A 187 14.44 -9.89 -19.02
N MET A 188 14.70 -9.76 -17.72
CA MET A 188 14.48 -8.51 -16.97
C MET A 188 15.35 -7.36 -17.49
N LEU A 189 16.65 -7.58 -17.69
CA LEU A 189 17.57 -6.53 -18.18
C LEU A 189 17.18 -6.02 -19.57
N VAL A 190 16.91 -6.92 -20.52
CA VAL A 190 16.45 -6.53 -21.87
C VAL A 190 15.04 -5.95 -21.82
N GLY A 191 14.16 -6.49 -20.97
CA GLY A 191 12.80 -5.99 -20.76
C GLY A 191 12.75 -4.54 -20.25
N ILE A 192 13.61 -4.17 -19.30
CA ILE A 192 13.74 -2.78 -18.82
C ILE A 192 14.25 -1.88 -19.94
N PHE A 193 15.27 -2.31 -20.70
CA PHE A 193 15.81 -1.54 -21.82
C PHE A 193 14.75 -1.27 -22.89
N VAL A 194 14.00 -2.31 -23.29
CA VAL A 194 12.90 -2.21 -24.26
C VAL A 194 11.76 -1.34 -23.73
N ASN A 195 11.35 -1.51 -22.46
CA ASN A 195 10.32 -0.71 -21.83
C ASN A 195 10.70 0.79 -21.79
N ALA A 196 11.94 1.09 -21.40
CA ALA A 196 12.49 2.45 -21.43
C ALA A 196 12.56 3.03 -22.85
N LEU A 197 12.94 2.22 -23.85
CA LEU A 197 12.97 2.63 -25.25
C LEU A 197 11.56 2.97 -25.79
N ILE A 198 10.56 2.14 -25.51
CA ILE A 198 9.15 2.41 -25.88
C ILE A 198 8.68 3.73 -25.25
N LEU A 199 8.93 3.92 -23.96
CA LEU A 199 8.56 5.16 -23.24
C LEU A 199 9.29 6.39 -23.82
N LEU A 200 10.60 6.28 -24.10
CA LEU A 200 11.38 7.33 -24.74
C LEU A 200 10.84 7.68 -26.13
N CYS A 201 10.50 6.69 -26.96
CA CYS A 201 9.95 6.92 -28.29
C CYS A 201 8.56 7.55 -28.24
N MET A 202 7.65 7.01 -27.42
CA MET A 202 6.25 7.45 -27.34
C MET A 202 6.13 8.86 -26.73
N PHE A 203 6.99 9.22 -25.78
CA PHE A 203 7.03 10.55 -25.16
C PHE A 203 8.18 11.44 -25.68
N TRP A 204 8.83 11.07 -26.79
CA TRP A 204 10.06 11.73 -27.26
C TRP A 204 9.94 13.24 -27.38
N ARG A 205 8.84 13.71 -27.98
CA ARG A 205 8.53 15.13 -28.20
C ARG A 205 8.26 15.84 -26.87
N LEU A 206 7.37 15.27 -26.04
CA LEU A 206 7.00 15.80 -24.72
C LEU A 206 8.23 15.99 -23.81
N LEU A 207 9.18 15.06 -23.86
CA LEU A 207 10.43 15.10 -23.08
C LEU A 207 11.56 15.90 -23.78
N SER A 208 11.30 16.56 -24.91
CA SER A 208 12.27 17.35 -25.67
C SER A 208 12.03 18.86 -25.64
N VAL A 209 10.80 19.32 -25.36
CA VAL A 209 10.44 20.76 -25.47
C VAL A 209 11.08 21.61 -24.37
N HIS A 210 11.13 21.12 -23.13
CA HIS A 210 11.72 21.84 -21.97
C HIS A 210 13.26 21.87 -21.96
N LYS A 211 13.89 22.26 -23.06
CA LYS A 211 15.31 22.64 -23.11
C LYS A 211 15.57 24.02 -23.72
N ASN A 212 14.51 24.72 -24.16
CA ASN A 212 14.60 25.96 -24.93
C ASN A 212 13.82 27.14 -24.32
N GLU A 213 13.40 27.04 -23.05
CA GLU A 213 12.71 28.11 -22.30
C GLU A 213 13.54 28.56 -21.08
N GLU A 214 14.81 28.87 -21.32
CA GLU A 214 15.43 30.02 -20.65
C GLU A 214 15.21 31.21 -21.59
N ASP A 215 14.10 31.92 -21.41
CA ASP A 215 13.70 33.04 -22.28
C ASP A 215 14.22 34.37 -21.69
N PRO A 216 15.17 35.08 -22.35
CA PRO A 216 15.78 36.28 -21.81
C PRO A 216 15.07 37.56 -22.26
N ALA A 217 14.74 38.41 -21.28
CA ALA A 217 13.90 39.61 -21.39
C ALA A 217 12.40 39.28 -21.60
N GLY A 218 11.54 39.93 -20.82
CA GLY A 218 10.10 39.72 -20.87
C GLY A 218 9.41 40.67 -21.83
N GLU A 219 8.37 40.18 -22.50
CA GLU A 219 7.37 41.01 -23.17
C GLU A 219 6.12 41.10 -22.30
N VAL A 220 5.73 42.32 -21.93
CA VAL A 220 4.57 42.55 -21.05
C VAL A 220 3.30 42.41 -21.87
N VAL A 221 2.52 41.34 -21.61
CA VAL A 221 1.13 41.31 -22.06
C VAL A 221 0.36 42.33 -21.23
N VAL A 222 -0.01 43.42 -21.89
CA VAL A 222 -0.69 44.58 -21.29
C VAL A 222 -2.12 44.20 -20.87
N GLU A 223 -2.47 44.47 -19.62
CA GLU A 223 -3.87 44.67 -19.22
C GLU A 223 -4.30 46.08 -19.67
N GLU A 224 -5.10 46.20 -20.72
CA GLU A 224 -5.80 47.45 -21.08
C GLU A 224 -7.19 47.50 -20.43
N ASP A 225 -7.14 47.63 -19.10
CA ASP A 225 -7.75 48.66 -18.23
C ASP A 225 -8.95 49.53 -18.73
N VAL A 226 -9.50 50.30 -17.78
CA VAL A 226 -10.46 51.42 -17.91
C VAL A 226 -11.95 50.98 -17.97
N SER A 227 -12.86 51.48 -17.11
CA SER A 227 -12.83 52.69 -16.26
C SER A 227 -13.42 52.53 -14.85
N SER A 228 -12.77 53.25 -13.91
CA SER A 228 -13.29 54.00 -12.75
C SER A 228 -14.78 53.88 -12.34
N HIS A 229 -15.13 53.91 -11.04
CA HIS A 229 -14.58 54.84 -10.03
C HIS A 229 -14.39 54.24 -8.64
N ARG A 230 -13.39 54.80 -7.93
CA ARG A 230 -13.22 54.68 -6.47
C ARG A 230 -13.23 56.08 -5.86
N PHE A 231 -14.15 56.34 -4.94
CA PHE A 231 -14.14 57.51 -4.06
C PHE A 231 -14.58 57.12 -2.65
N SER A 232 -14.09 57.88 -1.67
CA SER A 232 -14.31 57.79 -0.22
C SER A 232 -13.78 59.11 0.39
N PRO A 233 -14.17 59.54 1.61
CA PRO A 233 -14.83 58.77 2.66
C PRO A 233 -16.02 59.48 3.38
N ALA A 234 -16.57 58.78 4.38
CA ALA A 234 -17.15 59.29 5.64
C ALA A 234 -18.26 60.37 5.64
N THR A 235 -19.47 59.95 6.05
CA THR A 235 -20.41 60.75 6.87
C THR A 235 -20.99 59.85 7.98
N LEU A 236 -21.32 60.42 9.14
CA LEU A 236 -21.74 59.70 10.34
C LEU A 236 -23.05 60.28 10.88
N SER A 237 -24.16 59.51 10.87
CA SER A 237 -25.43 59.95 11.48
C SER A 237 -26.40 58.81 11.84
N HIS A 238 -26.66 58.69 13.14
CA HIS A 238 -27.93 58.32 13.78
C HIS A 238 -28.76 57.11 13.31
N SER A 239 -28.61 56.02 14.08
CA SER A 239 -29.67 55.47 14.95
C SER A 239 -31.15 55.74 14.61
N ALA A 240 -31.87 54.70 14.14
CA ALA A 240 -33.27 54.50 14.48
C ALA A 240 -33.66 53.01 14.48
N SER A 241 -34.30 52.58 15.56
CA SER A 241 -35.09 51.35 15.65
C SER A 241 -36.40 51.47 14.86
N LEU A 242 -36.87 50.38 14.25
CA LEU A 242 -38.25 49.87 14.44
C LEU A 242 -38.49 48.53 13.75
N ASN A 243 -39.57 47.85 14.17
CA ASN A 243 -39.94 46.51 13.74
C ASN A 243 -41.45 46.46 13.39
N SER A 244 -41.79 46.41 12.10
CA SER A 244 -43.10 46.02 11.53
C SER A 244 -42.92 45.94 10.00
N GLN A 245 -43.41 44.96 9.24
CA GLN A 245 -44.74 44.32 9.16
C GLN A 245 -45.88 45.27 8.80
N GLU A 246 -45.93 45.67 7.53
CA GLU A 246 -47.12 46.03 6.74
C GLU A 246 -46.75 45.91 5.24
N TRP A 247 -47.66 45.76 4.27
CA TRP A 247 -48.89 44.96 4.22
C TRP A 247 -49.29 44.81 2.73
N ASN A 248 -50.14 43.84 2.43
CA ASN A 248 -50.70 43.55 1.10
C ASN A 248 -51.34 44.76 0.40
N SER A 249 -51.30 44.83 -0.93
CA SER A 249 -52.54 44.90 -1.77
C SER A 249 -52.27 44.96 -3.29
N ARG A 250 -53.32 44.66 -4.06
CA ARG A 250 -53.50 44.80 -5.53
C ARG A 250 -52.88 43.65 -6.35
N LEU A 251 -53.67 42.75 -6.95
CA LEU A 251 -54.63 42.92 -8.09
C LEU A 251 -53.88 43.34 -9.38
N GLU A 252 -54.06 42.72 -10.56
CA GLU A 252 -55.18 41.86 -11.03
C GLU A 252 -54.82 41.03 -12.30
N ASN A 253 -55.63 39.99 -12.62
CA ASN A 253 -55.73 39.25 -13.92
C ASN A 253 -54.50 38.42 -14.40
N ALA A 254 -54.59 37.23 -15.03
CA ALA A 254 -55.62 36.18 -15.28
C ALA A 254 -54.85 34.88 -15.73
N ASP A 255 -55.38 33.71 -16.14
CA ASP A 255 -56.74 33.18 -16.38
C ASP A 255 -56.81 31.68 -15.95
N LEU A 256 -58.00 31.10 -16.02
CA LEU A 256 -58.37 29.67 -16.13
C LEU A 256 -57.39 28.84 -17.01
N LYS A 257 -57.27 27.49 -16.93
CA LYS A 257 -58.17 26.36 -16.57
C LYS A 257 -57.29 25.26 -15.88
N SER A 258 -57.74 24.23 -15.14
CA SER A 258 -59.04 23.73 -14.64
C SER A 258 -58.80 22.58 -13.61
N SER A 259 -59.86 21.95 -13.06
CA SER A 259 -59.85 20.75 -12.19
C SER A 259 -61.10 19.87 -12.52
N PRO A 260 -61.31 18.64 -11.97
CA PRO A 260 -61.82 18.50 -10.59
C PRO A 260 -61.42 17.23 -9.77
N ASN A 261 -61.15 17.46 -8.49
CA ASN A 261 -61.68 16.80 -7.27
C ASN A 261 -61.70 15.25 -7.09
N PHE A 262 -61.14 14.81 -5.96
CA PHE A 262 -61.91 14.05 -4.95
C PHE A 262 -61.55 14.52 -3.52
N SER A 263 -62.30 14.13 -2.48
CA SER A 263 -62.56 15.00 -1.30
C SER A 263 -62.33 14.42 0.11
N GLY A 264 -61.88 15.29 1.03
CA GLY A 264 -62.06 15.22 2.49
C GLY A 264 -60.94 14.52 3.30
N ASN A 265 -60.73 14.78 4.60
CA ASN A 265 -61.20 15.88 5.48
C ASN A 265 -60.48 15.77 6.86
N ILE A 266 -60.13 16.89 7.53
CA ILE A 266 -60.34 17.24 8.97
C ILE A 266 -59.88 16.23 10.08
N ASP A 267 -59.27 16.52 11.25
CA ASP A 267 -58.73 17.68 12.04
C ASP A 267 -58.10 17.08 13.36
N ASN A 268 -57.45 17.71 14.36
CA ASN A 268 -56.72 18.98 14.63
C ASN A 268 -55.69 18.70 15.81
N ALA A 269 -54.67 19.52 16.14
CA ALA A 269 -54.60 20.65 17.12
C ALA A 269 -55.19 20.40 18.56
N GLU A 270 -54.73 20.98 19.69
CA GLU A 270 -53.88 22.20 19.91
C GLU A 270 -53.27 22.35 21.36
N THR A 271 -52.25 23.23 21.52
CA THR A 271 -51.82 24.05 22.72
C THR A 271 -51.37 23.53 24.11
N LEU A 272 -50.10 23.87 24.47
CA LEU A 272 -49.55 24.64 25.66
C LEU A 272 -50.36 24.76 26.99
N ARG A 273 -49.77 24.75 28.21
CA ARG A 273 -48.92 25.83 28.83
C ARG A 273 -48.52 25.55 30.34
N ASN A 274 -47.55 26.33 30.88
CA ASN A 274 -47.33 26.82 32.29
C ASN A 274 -46.45 26.09 33.37
N ARG A 275 -45.35 26.80 33.74
CA ARG A 275 -44.85 27.22 35.10
C ARG A 275 -44.32 26.24 36.19
N LEU A 276 -43.30 26.76 36.90
CA LEU A 276 -42.59 26.36 38.15
C LEU A 276 -43.35 26.82 39.45
N PRO A 277 -42.92 26.56 40.72
CA PRO A 277 -41.74 25.81 41.24
C PRO A 277 -41.89 24.91 42.51
N SER A 278 -40.80 24.16 42.82
CA SER A 278 -40.18 23.85 44.15
C SER A 278 -40.84 23.02 45.29
N SER A 279 -40.04 22.02 45.74
CA SER A 279 -39.67 21.58 47.12
C SER A 279 -40.50 20.58 47.95
N GLU A 280 -39.76 19.90 48.87
CA GLU A 280 -40.16 18.93 49.93
C GLU A 280 -40.63 17.54 49.41
N ASN A 281 -40.47 16.37 50.05
CA ASN A 281 -39.70 15.70 51.13
C ASN A 281 -40.33 14.25 51.21
N GLU A 282 -39.94 13.20 51.95
CA GLU A 282 -39.03 12.96 53.09
C GLU A 282 -38.73 11.44 53.34
N ILE A 283 -37.72 11.14 54.18
CA ILE A 283 -37.60 10.03 55.18
C ILE A 283 -37.54 8.51 54.82
N ASN A 284 -36.43 7.85 55.22
CA ASN A 284 -36.27 6.82 56.30
C ASN A 284 -34.77 6.39 56.41
N LYS A 285 -34.00 6.55 57.52
CA LYS A 285 -33.99 5.91 58.87
C LYS A 285 -33.33 4.48 58.87
N VAL A 286 -32.52 4.00 59.85
CA VAL A 286 -32.23 4.44 61.24
C VAL A 286 -30.88 3.87 61.85
N HIS A 287 -30.30 4.55 62.87
CA HIS A 287 -29.57 4.16 64.13
C HIS A 287 -28.78 2.81 64.36
N SER A 288 -27.89 2.61 65.38
CA SER A 288 -27.25 3.42 66.48
C SER A 288 -26.20 2.64 67.36
N GLY A 289 -25.36 3.33 68.16
CA GLY A 289 -24.60 2.81 69.36
C GLY A 289 -23.05 2.94 69.27
N ALA A 290 -22.22 3.43 70.21
CA ALA A 290 -22.11 3.41 71.70
C ALA A 290 -21.47 2.12 72.28
N LEU A 291 -20.52 2.08 73.25
CA LEU A 291 -19.84 3.09 74.12
C LEU A 291 -18.49 2.54 74.69
N ASP A 292 -17.62 3.41 75.26
CA ASP A 292 -16.63 3.23 76.36
C ASP A 292 -15.37 2.29 76.37
N SER A 293 -14.20 2.95 76.58
CA SER A 293 -13.16 2.71 77.64
C SER A 293 -11.96 1.71 77.53
N ALA A 294 -10.82 2.17 78.09
CA ALA A 294 -9.68 1.47 78.74
C ALA A 294 -8.62 0.59 77.98
N ARG A 295 -7.53 1.26 77.54
CA ARG A 295 -6.09 1.00 77.87
C ARG A 295 -5.49 -0.43 77.90
N ASN A 296 -4.66 -0.77 76.89
CA ASN A 296 -3.29 -1.36 76.93
C ASN A 296 -2.84 -1.78 75.50
N SER A 297 -1.75 -1.23 74.91
CA SER A 297 -0.33 -1.69 74.93
C SER A 297 -0.08 -3.02 74.15
N ILE A 298 0.97 -3.27 73.34
CA ILE A 298 2.31 -2.65 73.07
C ILE A 298 2.64 -2.64 71.54
N ALA A 299 3.64 -1.84 71.15
CA ALA A 299 4.39 -1.68 69.87
C ALA A 299 4.59 -2.94 68.94
N SER A 300 5.02 -2.83 67.66
CA SER A 300 6.03 -1.90 67.10
C SER A 300 6.01 -1.76 65.55
N LYS A 301 6.51 -0.60 65.07
CA LYS A 301 7.10 -0.28 63.73
C LYS A 301 6.28 -0.62 62.48
N GLU A 302 5.69 0.35 61.76
CA GLU A 302 6.23 1.54 61.04
C GLU A 302 6.73 1.26 59.63
N GLU A 303 6.06 1.88 58.66
CA GLU A 303 6.41 2.00 57.25
C GLU A 303 5.78 3.31 56.72
N THR A 304 6.41 4.01 55.77
CA THR A 304 5.85 5.15 54.98
C THR A 304 5.53 6.47 55.76
N VAL A 305 5.23 7.67 55.20
CA VAL A 305 5.52 8.42 53.94
C VAL A 305 5.07 9.91 54.15
N ASP A 306 5.61 10.86 53.37
CA ASP A 306 5.09 12.23 53.13
C ASP A 306 4.94 13.23 54.31
N VAL A 307 4.48 14.49 54.12
CA VAL A 307 5.00 15.63 53.32
C VAL A 307 4.15 16.87 53.67
N SER A 308 4.77 18.05 53.89
CA SER A 308 4.11 19.36 54.14
C SER A 308 3.28 19.45 55.45
N SER A 309 2.97 20.59 56.09
CA SER A 309 3.40 22.02 56.06
C SER A 309 2.96 22.65 57.42
N HIS A 310 3.02 23.96 57.77
CA HIS A 310 3.45 25.22 57.15
C HIS A 310 3.70 26.27 58.26
N LYS A 311 4.62 27.23 58.10
CA LYS A 311 4.48 28.61 58.66
C LYS A 311 5.38 29.66 57.98
N ARG A 312 5.34 30.91 58.46
CA ARG A 312 5.78 32.16 57.81
C ARG A 312 6.42 33.10 58.86
N GLU A 313 6.95 34.26 58.41
CA GLU A 313 7.57 35.37 59.19
C GLU A 313 9.07 35.16 59.50
N GLU A 314 9.97 36.15 59.37
CA GLU A 314 9.89 37.46 58.70
C GLU A 314 11.26 37.97 58.16
N THR A 315 11.19 38.74 57.06
CA THR A 315 11.94 39.97 56.70
C THR A 315 13.39 40.21 57.20
N ILE A 316 14.35 40.42 56.28
CA ILE A 316 15.29 41.57 56.26
C ILE A 316 16.11 41.70 54.94
N LEU A 317 16.25 42.97 54.52
CA LEU A 317 17.20 43.67 53.62
C LEU A 317 18.58 43.00 53.29
N SER A 318 19.29 43.30 52.17
CA SER A 318 18.98 44.05 50.93
C SER A 318 20.08 43.81 49.85
N GLU A 319 19.91 44.47 48.70
CA GLU A 319 20.79 44.60 47.53
C GLU A 319 22.33 44.63 47.72
N ARG A 320 23.01 43.88 46.84
CA ARG A 320 24.04 44.42 45.90
C ARG A 320 25.38 44.90 46.48
N ALA A 321 26.08 44.06 47.24
CA ALA A 321 27.54 44.13 47.33
C ALA A 321 28.17 43.49 46.07
N ALA A 322 28.90 44.26 45.27
CA ALA A 322 29.50 43.80 44.02
C ALA A 322 30.94 43.30 44.18
N SER A 323 31.40 42.50 43.20
CA SER A 323 32.81 42.24 42.88
C SER A 323 33.74 41.82 44.02
N ASN A 324 33.85 40.50 44.26
CA ASN A 324 35.10 39.77 43.97
C ASN A 324 34.99 38.27 44.28
N ASN A 325 34.90 37.45 43.24
CA ASN A 325 35.60 36.17 43.16
C ASN A 325 35.63 35.69 41.70
N ARG A 326 36.73 35.98 41.00
CA ARG A 326 37.14 35.20 39.82
C ARG A 326 37.72 33.86 40.32
N LEU A 327 37.89 32.90 39.41
CA LEU A 327 38.50 31.58 39.64
C LEU A 327 37.61 30.55 40.38
N ARG A 328 36.54 30.12 39.70
CA ARG A 328 36.39 28.68 39.36
C ARG A 328 35.44 28.44 38.19
N ASP A 329 35.71 27.32 37.51
CA ASP A 329 34.79 26.52 36.70
C ASP A 329 34.07 27.18 35.51
N ALA A 330 34.88 27.68 34.57
CA ALA A 330 34.51 27.67 33.15
C ALA A 330 34.49 26.22 32.63
N CYS A 331 33.48 25.45 33.02
CA CYS A 331 33.27 24.07 32.56
C CYS A 331 32.88 24.07 31.07
N PRO A 332 33.47 23.21 30.20
CA PRO A 332 33.27 23.27 28.75
C PRO A 332 31.96 22.59 28.31
N THR A 333 30.81 23.23 28.56
CA THR A 333 29.46 22.70 28.26
C THR A 333 29.29 22.28 26.80
N GLU A 334 29.79 23.09 25.85
CA GLU A 334 29.77 22.79 24.40
C GLU A 334 30.45 21.44 24.06
N SER A 335 31.46 21.04 24.84
CA SER A 335 32.20 19.79 24.62
C SER A 335 31.43 18.54 25.03
N LEU A 336 30.39 18.69 25.87
CA LEU A 336 29.50 17.60 26.29
C LEU A 336 28.35 17.43 25.30
N GLU A 337 27.65 18.50 24.93
CA GLU A 337 26.60 18.45 23.90
C GLU A 337 27.15 17.94 22.56
N GLY A 338 28.37 18.35 22.18
CA GLY A 338 29.06 17.82 21.01
C GLY A 338 29.32 16.30 21.09
N LYS A 339 29.66 15.78 22.28
CA LYS A 339 29.88 14.34 22.51
C LYS A 339 28.57 13.53 22.55
N GLU A 340 27.49 14.08 23.08
CA GLU A 340 26.18 13.42 23.06
C GLU A 340 25.60 13.35 21.64
N ASN A 341 25.71 14.44 20.87
CA ASN A 341 25.36 14.45 19.45
C ASN A 341 26.23 13.50 18.61
N LEU A 342 27.52 13.33 18.96
CA LEU A 342 28.38 12.33 18.33
C LEU A 342 27.96 10.91 18.71
N THR A 343 27.84 10.57 19.99
CA THR A 343 27.53 9.19 20.43
C THR A 343 26.17 8.71 19.94
N THR A 344 25.14 9.57 19.94
CA THR A 344 23.82 9.25 19.35
C THR A 344 23.89 9.05 17.83
N ARG A 345 24.68 9.86 17.11
CA ARG A 345 24.93 9.70 15.67
C ARG A 345 25.70 8.42 15.35
N TRP A 346 26.70 8.04 16.14
CA TRP A 346 27.44 6.78 16.02
C TRP A 346 26.54 5.57 16.31
N LYS A 347 25.73 5.59 17.38
CA LYS A 347 24.71 4.55 17.65
C LYS A 347 23.76 4.38 16.46
N ARG A 348 23.25 5.47 15.89
CA ARG A 348 22.37 5.44 14.70
C ARG A 348 23.07 4.88 13.46
N LEU A 349 24.35 5.18 13.24
CA LEU A 349 25.14 4.63 12.14
C LEU A 349 25.40 3.12 12.31
N LEU A 350 25.73 2.67 13.53
CA LEU A 350 25.92 1.26 13.85
C LEU A 350 24.64 0.45 13.67
N TRP A 351 23.50 0.93 14.20
CA TRP A 351 22.19 0.30 14.02
C TRP A 351 21.84 0.15 12.52
N LYS A 352 22.00 1.22 11.72
CA LYS A 352 21.81 1.15 10.26
C LYS A 352 22.73 0.13 9.60
N SER A 353 24.02 0.14 9.95
CA SER A 353 25.00 -0.81 9.43
C SER A 353 24.58 -2.26 9.72
N GLY A 354 24.09 -2.52 10.92
CA GLY A 354 23.51 -3.82 11.30
C GLY A 354 22.28 -4.19 10.46
N VAL A 355 21.34 -3.26 10.23
CA VAL A 355 20.16 -3.51 9.38
C VAL A 355 20.58 -3.90 7.95
N TYR A 356 21.53 -3.18 7.36
CA TYR A 356 22.07 -3.52 6.04
C TYR A 356 22.84 -4.84 6.06
N LEU A 357 23.64 -5.12 7.09
CA LEU A 357 24.40 -6.36 7.24
C LEU A 357 23.48 -7.60 7.34
N VAL A 358 22.43 -7.54 8.17
CA VAL A 358 21.45 -8.64 8.30
C VAL A 358 20.68 -8.84 6.99
N THR A 359 20.31 -7.76 6.30
CA THR A 359 19.66 -7.83 4.98
C THR A 359 20.58 -8.47 3.92
N ILE A 360 21.84 -8.08 3.87
CA ILE A 360 22.84 -8.66 2.96
C ILE A 360 23.09 -10.13 3.31
N GLY A 361 23.18 -10.48 4.61
CA GLY A 361 23.26 -11.85 5.07
C GLY A 361 22.07 -12.71 4.65
N MET A 362 20.84 -12.17 4.70
CA MET A 362 19.64 -12.83 4.18
C MET A 362 19.74 -13.07 2.67
N LEU A 363 20.16 -12.06 1.89
CA LEU A 363 20.31 -12.21 0.43
C LEU A 363 21.40 -13.23 0.06
N ILE A 364 22.51 -13.28 0.80
CA ILE A 364 23.55 -14.30 0.63
C ILE A 364 23.00 -15.70 0.97
N ALA A 365 22.29 -15.85 2.09
CA ALA A 365 21.68 -17.11 2.49
C ALA A 365 20.68 -17.64 1.44
N LEU A 366 19.86 -16.75 0.86
CA LEU A 366 18.98 -17.05 -0.26
C LEU A 366 19.77 -17.50 -1.50
N LEU A 367 20.80 -16.75 -1.90
CA LEU A 367 21.66 -17.08 -3.05
C LEU A 367 22.40 -18.42 -2.89
N MET A 368 22.76 -18.80 -1.65
CA MET A 368 23.32 -20.12 -1.31
C MET A 368 22.30 -21.27 -1.38
N GLY A 369 21.03 -20.99 -1.66
CA GLY A 369 19.97 -22.00 -1.83
C GLY A 369 19.37 -22.52 -0.53
N LEU A 370 19.55 -21.82 0.59
CA LEU A 370 18.90 -22.15 1.86
C LEU A 370 17.37 -21.90 1.78
N ASN A 371 16.62 -22.50 2.71
CA ASN A 371 15.16 -22.41 2.70
C ASN A 371 14.69 -20.96 2.84
N MET A 372 14.00 -20.46 1.81
CA MET A 372 13.67 -19.05 1.67
C MET A 372 12.88 -18.50 2.88
N SER A 373 11.87 -19.25 3.33
CA SER A 373 11.01 -18.86 4.45
C SER A 373 11.80 -18.73 5.75
N TRP A 374 12.60 -19.74 6.10
CA TRP A 374 13.45 -19.69 7.29
C TRP A 374 14.50 -18.58 7.23
N CYS A 375 15.09 -18.31 6.07
CA CYS A 375 16.02 -17.18 5.89
C CYS A 375 15.34 -15.83 6.18
N ALA A 376 14.13 -15.61 5.64
CA ALA A 376 13.40 -14.35 5.85
C ALA A 376 12.88 -14.19 7.29
N ILE A 377 12.39 -15.27 7.92
CA ILE A 377 11.97 -15.25 9.34
C ILE A 377 13.17 -14.99 10.25
N THR A 378 14.31 -15.64 10.01
CA THR A 378 15.54 -15.44 10.79
C THR A 378 16.06 -14.00 10.64
N ALA A 379 16.04 -13.45 9.43
CA ALA A 379 16.41 -12.06 9.19
C ALA A 379 15.47 -11.07 9.90
N ALA A 380 14.15 -11.28 9.82
CA ALA A 380 13.16 -10.48 10.52
C ALA A 380 13.35 -10.51 12.05
N LEU A 381 13.56 -11.70 12.62
CA LEU A 381 13.83 -11.86 14.05
C LEU A 381 15.15 -11.19 14.46
N ALA A 382 16.22 -11.37 13.69
CA ALA A 382 17.51 -10.72 13.94
C ALA A 382 17.42 -9.19 13.88
N LEU A 383 16.61 -8.63 12.98
CA LEU A 383 16.35 -7.18 12.91
C LEU A 383 15.55 -6.66 14.11
N VAL A 384 14.55 -7.41 14.58
CA VAL A 384 13.79 -7.08 15.80
C VAL A 384 14.69 -7.11 17.04
N VAL A 385 15.56 -8.12 17.18
CA VAL A 385 16.53 -8.21 18.28
C VAL A 385 17.57 -7.09 18.21
N LEU A 386 18.07 -6.77 17.02
CA LEU A 386 19.03 -5.68 16.77
C LEU A 386 18.48 -4.28 17.13
N ASP A 387 17.16 -4.12 17.15
CA ASP A 387 16.51 -2.85 17.48
C ASP A 387 16.64 -2.49 18.98
N PHE A 388 16.72 -3.51 19.85
CA PHE A 388 16.74 -3.38 21.31
C PHE A 388 15.60 -2.49 21.89
N THR A 389 14.47 -2.43 21.20
CA THR A 389 13.26 -1.68 21.55
C THR A 389 12.02 -2.56 21.38
N ASP A 390 10.85 -2.10 21.85
CA ASP A 390 9.60 -2.82 21.59
C ASP A 390 9.37 -3.04 20.09
N ALA A 391 8.98 -4.26 19.74
CA ALA A 391 8.67 -4.66 18.38
C ALA A 391 7.31 -4.15 17.90
N GLY A 392 6.39 -3.79 18.82
CA GLY A 392 5.03 -3.37 18.53
C GLY A 392 4.91 -2.34 17.39
N PRO A 393 5.57 -1.17 17.46
CA PRO A 393 5.53 -0.15 16.40
C PRO A 393 6.08 -0.61 15.04
N SER A 394 7.05 -1.53 15.01
CA SER A 394 7.54 -2.14 13.77
C SER A 394 6.55 -3.16 13.21
N LEU A 395 5.96 -4.00 14.07
CA LEU A 395 5.03 -5.04 13.68
C LEU A 395 3.67 -4.48 13.26
N GLN A 396 3.20 -3.38 13.85
CA GLN A 396 1.98 -2.67 13.42
C GLN A 396 2.04 -2.17 11.96
N LYS A 397 3.24 -1.97 11.39
CA LYS A 397 3.42 -1.66 9.95
C LYS A 397 3.30 -2.88 9.03
N VAL A 398 3.31 -4.10 9.55
CA VAL A 398 3.20 -5.32 8.74
C VAL A 398 1.78 -5.43 8.16
N SER A 399 1.68 -5.75 6.89
CA SER A 399 0.40 -5.92 6.20
C SER A 399 -0.27 -7.25 6.55
N TYR A 400 -0.71 -7.43 7.80
CA TYR A 400 -1.47 -8.61 8.25
C TYR A 400 -2.69 -8.89 7.38
N SER A 401 -3.37 -7.84 6.91
CA SER A 401 -4.47 -7.91 5.95
C SER A 401 -4.08 -8.65 4.65
N LEU A 402 -2.83 -8.52 4.21
CA LEU A 402 -2.33 -9.24 3.04
C LEU A 402 -2.06 -10.72 3.35
N LEU A 403 -1.52 -11.06 4.52
CA LEU A 403 -1.35 -12.46 4.95
C LEU A 403 -2.69 -13.19 5.05
N VAL A 404 -3.69 -12.56 5.67
CA VAL A 404 -5.07 -13.08 5.77
C VAL A 404 -5.70 -13.25 4.38
N PHE A 405 -5.45 -12.33 3.45
CA PHE A 405 -5.87 -12.44 2.06
C PHE A 405 -5.26 -13.65 1.34
N PHE A 406 -3.99 -14.00 1.61
CA PHE A 406 -3.37 -15.23 1.08
C PHE A 406 -3.98 -16.50 1.67
N CYS A 407 -4.25 -16.55 2.98
CA CYS A 407 -4.93 -17.70 3.59
C CYS A 407 -6.28 -18.00 2.90
N GLY A 408 -7.12 -16.97 2.73
CA GLY A 408 -8.40 -17.12 2.04
C GLY A 408 -8.25 -17.49 0.56
N MET A 409 -7.22 -16.97 -0.12
CA MET A 409 -6.98 -17.25 -1.53
C MET A 409 -6.57 -18.71 -1.73
N PHE A 410 -5.65 -19.25 -0.92
CA PHE A 410 -5.21 -20.64 -1.06
C PHE A 410 -6.38 -21.61 -0.87
N ILE A 411 -7.21 -21.40 0.16
CA ILE A 411 -8.44 -22.18 0.38
C ILE A 411 -9.39 -22.07 -0.82
N THR A 412 -9.60 -20.86 -1.34
CA THR A 412 -10.56 -20.64 -2.43
C THR A 412 -10.08 -21.21 -3.76
N VAL A 413 -8.78 -21.10 -4.07
CA VAL A 413 -8.21 -21.66 -5.29
C VAL A 413 -8.13 -23.19 -5.22
N GLU A 414 -7.78 -23.77 -4.07
CA GLU A 414 -7.83 -25.23 -3.88
C GLU A 414 -9.26 -25.78 -3.97
N GLY A 415 -10.24 -25.08 -3.40
CA GLY A 415 -11.66 -25.41 -3.56
C GLY A 415 -12.11 -25.36 -5.03
N PHE A 416 -11.68 -24.35 -5.79
CA PHE A 416 -12.00 -24.24 -7.21
C PHE A 416 -11.27 -25.30 -8.05
N ASN A 417 -10.02 -25.64 -7.73
CA ASN A 417 -9.29 -26.76 -8.35
C ASN A 417 -10.07 -28.08 -8.22
N LYS A 418 -10.69 -28.36 -7.07
CA LYS A 418 -11.52 -29.57 -6.84
C LYS A 418 -12.87 -29.58 -7.55
N THR A 419 -13.29 -28.51 -8.24
CA THR A 419 -14.45 -28.59 -9.14
C THR A 419 -14.15 -29.39 -10.41
N GLY A 420 -12.88 -29.45 -10.82
CA GLY A 420 -12.45 -29.99 -12.11
C GLY A 420 -12.45 -28.96 -13.26
N ILE A 421 -13.07 -27.78 -13.12
CA ILE A 421 -13.11 -26.75 -14.18
C ILE A 421 -11.69 -26.33 -14.63
N PRO A 422 -10.73 -26.06 -13.73
CA PRO A 422 -9.37 -25.70 -14.16
C PRO A 422 -8.62 -26.86 -14.83
N SER A 423 -9.01 -28.11 -14.56
CA SER A 423 -8.51 -29.27 -15.31
C SER A 423 -9.16 -29.34 -16.69
N ALA A 424 -10.48 -29.23 -16.81
CA ALA A 424 -11.16 -29.27 -18.11
C ALA A 424 -10.70 -28.14 -19.07
N LEU A 425 -10.37 -26.96 -18.54
CA LEU A 425 -9.76 -25.88 -19.31
C LEU A 425 -8.32 -26.23 -19.74
N TRP A 426 -7.53 -26.84 -18.87
CA TRP A 426 -6.18 -27.30 -19.20
C TRP A 426 -6.19 -28.43 -20.22
N ASP A 427 -7.00 -29.47 -20.01
CA ASP A 427 -7.17 -30.63 -20.89
C ASP A 427 -7.55 -30.19 -22.34
N PHE A 428 -8.17 -29.01 -22.53
CA PHE A 428 -8.45 -28.39 -23.83
C PHE A 428 -7.30 -27.52 -24.39
N MET A 429 -6.57 -26.82 -23.51
CA MET A 429 -5.47 -25.92 -23.89
C MET A 429 -4.15 -26.66 -24.16
N GLU A 430 -3.88 -27.73 -23.42
CA GLU A 430 -2.62 -28.48 -23.41
C GLU A 430 -2.12 -28.90 -24.81
N PRO A 431 -2.93 -29.49 -25.71
CA PRO A 431 -2.48 -29.88 -27.05
C PRO A 431 -1.96 -28.73 -27.92
N HIS A 432 -2.26 -27.49 -27.54
CA HIS A 432 -1.84 -26.27 -28.22
C HIS A 432 -0.75 -25.50 -27.46
N ALA A 433 -0.38 -25.93 -26.25
CA ALA A 433 0.41 -25.17 -25.29
C ALA A 433 1.71 -25.87 -24.82
N HIS A 434 2.12 -26.96 -25.48
CA HIS A 434 3.39 -27.65 -25.20
C HIS A 434 4.60 -26.70 -25.35
N ILE A 435 5.61 -26.91 -24.51
CA ILE A 435 6.78 -26.01 -24.37
C ILE A 435 7.96 -26.46 -25.26
N ASP A 436 7.80 -27.57 -25.99
CA ASP A 436 8.72 -28.11 -26.98
C ASP A 436 8.87 -27.22 -28.23
N HIS A 437 7.80 -26.52 -28.64
CA HIS A 437 7.77 -25.65 -29.82
C HIS A 437 7.45 -24.20 -29.45
N ALA A 438 8.05 -23.24 -30.18
CA ALA A 438 7.86 -21.80 -29.95
C ALA A 438 6.39 -21.34 -30.08
N THR A 439 5.59 -22.04 -30.89
CA THR A 439 4.14 -21.81 -31.02
C THR A 439 3.39 -22.12 -29.73
N GLY A 440 3.66 -23.27 -29.09
CA GLY A 440 3.00 -23.65 -27.85
C GLY A 440 3.45 -22.80 -26.66
N ILE A 441 4.72 -22.38 -26.61
CA ILE A 441 5.20 -21.34 -25.68
C ILE A 441 4.41 -20.04 -25.85
N ALA A 442 4.13 -19.61 -27.10
CA ALA A 442 3.35 -18.40 -27.36
C ALA A 442 1.87 -18.53 -26.97
N VAL A 443 1.24 -19.70 -27.20
CA VAL A 443 -0.14 -19.99 -26.76
C VAL A 443 -0.22 -20.02 -25.23
N LEU A 444 0.73 -20.67 -24.55
CA LEU A 444 0.83 -20.68 -23.10
C LEU A 444 1.00 -19.26 -22.54
N ALA A 445 1.89 -18.45 -23.15
CA ALA A 445 2.11 -17.08 -22.73
C ALA A 445 0.86 -16.20 -22.91
N LEU A 446 0.15 -16.34 -24.04
CA LEU A 446 -1.12 -15.64 -24.27
C LEU A 446 -2.18 -16.05 -23.24
N THR A 447 -2.26 -17.33 -22.92
CA THR A 447 -3.17 -17.90 -21.91
C THR A 447 -2.90 -17.32 -20.52
N ILE A 448 -1.64 -17.30 -20.09
CA ILE A 448 -1.22 -16.71 -18.82
C ILE A 448 -1.48 -15.20 -18.80
N LEU A 449 -1.24 -14.48 -19.91
CA LEU A 449 -1.44 -13.04 -20.00
C LEU A 449 -2.92 -12.64 -19.87
N VAL A 450 -3.82 -13.37 -20.54
CA VAL A 450 -5.27 -13.19 -20.46
C VAL A 450 -5.76 -13.54 -19.06
N LEU A 451 -5.38 -14.71 -18.52
CA LEU A 451 -5.81 -15.11 -17.18
C LEU A 451 -5.26 -14.19 -16.09
N SER A 452 -4.02 -13.70 -16.19
CA SER A 452 -3.46 -12.77 -15.20
C SER A 452 -4.22 -11.44 -15.16
N ASN A 453 -4.68 -10.92 -16.31
CA ASN A 453 -5.51 -9.71 -16.35
C ASN A 453 -6.98 -9.95 -15.97
N LEU A 454 -7.48 -11.19 -16.06
CA LEU A 454 -8.83 -11.56 -15.64
C LEU A 454 -8.84 -11.99 -14.16
N ALA A 455 -8.21 -13.11 -13.83
CA ALA A 455 -8.19 -13.77 -12.53
C ALA A 455 -7.19 -13.18 -11.51
N SER A 456 -6.42 -12.15 -11.87
CA SER A 456 -5.19 -11.71 -11.17
C SER A 456 -4.03 -12.71 -11.23
N ASN A 457 -2.81 -12.22 -11.03
CA ASN A 457 -1.58 -12.98 -11.21
C ASN A 457 -1.47 -14.19 -10.27
N VAL A 458 -1.70 -14.00 -8.96
CA VAL A 458 -1.54 -15.10 -7.97
C VAL A 458 -2.57 -16.23 -8.20
N PRO A 459 -3.89 -15.98 -8.35
CA PRO A 459 -4.83 -17.07 -8.66
C PRO A 459 -4.51 -17.76 -9.98
N THR A 460 -4.06 -17.02 -11.01
CA THR A 460 -3.61 -17.61 -12.28
C THR A 460 -2.46 -18.59 -12.09
N VAL A 461 -1.45 -18.21 -11.29
CA VAL A 461 -0.32 -19.06 -10.94
C VAL A 461 -0.76 -20.31 -10.17
N LEU A 462 -1.62 -20.16 -9.17
CA LEU A 462 -2.13 -21.28 -8.35
C LEU A 462 -3.05 -22.24 -9.14
N LEU A 463 -3.69 -21.77 -10.22
CA LEU A 463 -4.55 -22.58 -11.08
C LEU A 463 -3.78 -23.28 -12.22
N LEU A 464 -2.79 -22.61 -12.82
CA LEU A 464 -2.03 -23.18 -13.94
C LEU A 464 -0.77 -23.92 -13.52
N GLY A 465 -0.06 -23.45 -12.48
CA GLY A 465 1.34 -23.82 -12.20
C GLY A 465 1.62 -25.32 -12.17
N ALA A 466 0.90 -26.07 -11.35
CA ALA A 466 1.08 -27.52 -11.23
C ALA A 466 0.78 -28.28 -12.54
N ARG A 467 -0.15 -27.78 -13.38
CA ARG A 467 -0.52 -28.42 -14.66
C ARG A 467 0.51 -28.13 -15.75
N VAL A 468 0.87 -26.85 -15.89
CA VAL A 468 1.96 -26.37 -16.76
C VAL A 468 3.28 -27.09 -16.45
N ALA A 469 3.61 -27.25 -15.17
CA ALA A 469 4.80 -27.97 -14.73
C ALA A 469 4.73 -29.47 -15.02
N ALA A 470 3.60 -30.14 -14.75
CA ALA A 470 3.45 -31.57 -15.03
C ALA A 470 3.56 -31.90 -16.53
N SER A 471 2.94 -31.07 -17.37
CA SER A 471 3.02 -31.17 -18.84
C SER A 471 4.47 -31.03 -19.33
N ALA A 472 5.19 -30.02 -18.82
CA ALA A 472 6.59 -29.79 -19.18
C ALA A 472 7.55 -30.86 -18.59
N ALA A 473 7.27 -31.40 -17.41
CA ALA A 473 8.04 -32.47 -16.78
C ALA A 473 7.95 -33.79 -17.56
N ALA A 474 6.86 -34.04 -18.28
CA ALA A 474 6.74 -35.17 -19.22
C ALA A 474 7.68 -35.06 -20.43
N ILE A 475 8.15 -33.83 -20.75
CA ILE A 475 9.16 -33.58 -21.78
C ILE A 475 10.56 -33.68 -21.16
N SER A 476 10.84 -32.91 -20.10
CA SER A 476 12.14 -32.90 -19.41
C SER A 476 12.10 -32.12 -18.09
N ALA A 477 12.91 -32.55 -17.11
CA ALA A 477 13.15 -31.80 -15.87
C ALA A 477 13.92 -30.47 -16.07
N ALA A 478 14.39 -30.17 -17.28
CA ALA A 478 14.82 -28.83 -17.69
C ALA A 478 13.62 -27.98 -18.12
N GLU A 479 12.73 -28.57 -18.92
CA GLU A 479 11.52 -27.91 -19.42
C GLU A 479 10.53 -27.60 -18.30
N GLU A 480 10.39 -28.46 -17.28
CA GLU A 480 9.65 -28.17 -16.04
C GLU A 480 10.10 -26.84 -15.40
N LYS A 481 11.42 -26.62 -15.28
CA LYS A 481 11.97 -25.41 -14.66
C LYS A 481 11.73 -24.19 -15.54
N LYS A 482 11.99 -24.31 -16.84
CA LYS A 482 11.68 -23.29 -17.85
C LYS A 482 10.20 -22.91 -17.83
N ALA A 483 9.28 -23.87 -17.68
CA ALA A 483 7.85 -23.64 -17.56
C ALA A 483 7.47 -22.78 -16.33
N TRP A 484 8.05 -23.07 -15.16
CA TRP A 484 7.86 -22.26 -13.97
C TRP A 484 8.43 -20.83 -14.12
N LEU A 485 9.60 -20.67 -14.75
CA LEU A 485 10.21 -19.35 -14.97
C LEU A 485 9.45 -18.53 -16.03
N LEU A 486 8.94 -19.17 -17.09
CA LEU A 486 8.02 -18.58 -18.06
C LEU A 486 6.73 -18.13 -17.36
N LEU A 487 6.15 -18.95 -16.48
CA LEU A 487 4.97 -18.58 -15.70
C LEU A 487 5.22 -17.37 -14.80
N ALA A 488 6.37 -17.30 -14.12
CA ALA A 488 6.76 -16.17 -13.28
C ALA A 488 6.91 -14.86 -14.07
N TRP A 489 7.62 -14.94 -15.20
CA TRP A 489 7.81 -13.81 -16.10
C TRP A 489 6.49 -13.32 -16.69
N VAL A 490 5.74 -14.20 -17.36
CA VAL A 490 4.53 -13.83 -18.09
C VAL A 490 3.45 -13.34 -17.13
N SER A 491 3.20 -14.03 -16.01
CA SER A 491 2.18 -13.58 -15.05
C SER A 491 2.51 -12.23 -14.41
N THR A 492 3.80 -11.92 -14.22
CA THR A 492 4.22 -10.62 -13.68
C THR A 492 4.17 -9.51 -14.74
N VAL A 493 4.73 -9.75 -15.94
CA VAL A 493 4.78 -8.75 -17.02
C VAL A 493 3.38 -8.48 -17.60
N ALA A 494 2.49 -9.48 -17.62
CA ALA A 494 1.08 -9.32 -17.97
C ALA A 494 0.38 -8.23 -17.13
N GLY A 495 0.85 -7.99 -15.89
CA GLY A 495 0.36 -6.92 -15.04
C GLY A 495 0.57 -5.50 -15.59
N ASN A 496 1.42 -5.32 -16.61
CA ASN A 496 1.59 -4.04 -17.31
C ASN A 496 0.47 -3.75 -18.33
N LEU A 497 -0.30 -4.76 -18.77
CA LEU A 497 -1.22 -4.65 -19.90
C LEU A 497 -2.29 -3.57 -19.68
N SER A 498 -2.84 -3.53 -18.48
CA SER A 498 -3.95 -2.66 -18.09
C SER A 498 -3.71 -2.02 -16.72
N LEU A 499 -4.38 -0.90 -16.43
CA LEU A 499 -4.29 -0.23 -15.13
C LEU A 499 -4.75 -1.11 -13.95
N LEU A 500 -5.66 -2.06 -14.22
CA LEU A 500 -6.18 -3.02 -13.24
C LEU A 500 -5.31 -4.29 -13.10
N GLY A 501 -4.42 -4.57 -14.06
CA GLY A 501 -3.70 -5.84 -14.15
C GLY A 501 -2.62 -6.09 -13.09
N SER A 502 -2.23 -5.06 -12.31
CA SER A 502 -1.29 -5.22 -11.19
C SER A 502 -1.63 -4.28 -10.05
N ALA A 503 -1.48 -4.77 -8.82
CA ALA A 503 -1.55 -3.94 -7.62
C ALA A 503 -0.57 -2.75 -7.67
N ALA A 504 0.61 -2.94 -8.28
CA ALA A 504 1.59 -1.88 -8.50
C ALA A 504 1.02 -0.69 -9.27
N ASN A 505 0.26 -0.93 -10.34
CA ASN A 505 -0.31 0.12 -11.18
C ASN A 505 -1.36 0.92 -10.40
N LEU A 506 -2.18 0.24 -9.59
CA LEU A 506 -3.19 0.86 -8.73
C LEU A 506 -2.55 1.62 -7.56
N ILE A 507 -1.48 1.11 -6.98
CA ILE A 507 -0.69 1.79 -5.94
C ILE A 507 -0.10 3.08 -6.50
N VAL A 508 0.58 3.04 -7.65
CA VAL A 508 1.15 4.24 -8.30
C VAL A 508 0.03 5.23 -8.67
N CYS A 509 -1.13 4.77 -9.15
CA CYS A 509 -2.26 5.63 -9.47
C CYS A 509 -2.87 6.30 -8.22
N GLU A 510 -3.03 5.57 -7.11
CA GLU A 510 -3.63 6.11 -5.88
C GLU A 510 -2.66 7.05 -5.15
N GLN A 511 -1.37 6.69 -5.10
CA GLN A 511 -0.32 7.55 -4.53
C GLN A 511 -0.12 8.82 -5.38
N ALA A 512 -0.30 8.73 -6.70
CA ALA A 512 -0.34 9.91 -7.55
C ALA A 512 -1.59 10.77 -7.32
N ARG A 513 -2.76 10.16 -7.08
CA ARG A 513 -3.99 10.88 -6.75
C ARG A 513 -3.92 11.59 -5.40
N GLN A 514 -3.29 10.97 -4.40
CA GLN A 514 -3.15 11.49 -3.03
C GLN A 514 -1.94 12.42 -2.83
N SER A 515 -1.05 12.58 -3.82
CA SER A 515 0.23 13.25 -3.64
C SER A 515 0.09 14.73 -3.24
N PRO A 516 0.64 15.17 -2.10
CA PRO A 516 0.64 16.59 -1.71
C PRO A 516 1.59 17.44 -2.56
N TYR A 517 2.48 16.79 -3.33
CA TYR A 517 3.37 17.49 -4.26
C TYR A 517 2.63 17.81 -5.56
N LEU A 518 2.19 16.78 -6.29
CA LEU A 518 1.61 16.93 -7.62
C LEU A 518 0.54 15.85 -7.81
N ALA A 519 -0.69 16.17 -7.43
CA ALA A 519 -1.84 15.28 -7.61
C ALA A 519 -2.09 15.02 -9.10
N TYR A 520 -2.11 13.74 -9.50
CA TYR A 520 -2.33 13.33 -10.89
C TYR A 520 -3.15 12.04 -10.98
N THR A 521 -4.16 12.04 -11.84
CA THR A 521 -5.05 10.89 -12.09
C THR A 521 -4.64 10.15 -13.37
N LEU A 522 -4.05 8.97 -13.22
CA LEU A 522 -3.65 8.14 -14.36
C LEU A 522 -4.89 7.45 -14.97
N SER A 523 -5.26 7.80 -16.20
CA SER A 523 -6.48 7.27 -16.83
C SER A 523 -6.25 5.90 -17.47
N PHE A 524 -7.24 5.00 -17.32
CA PHE A 524 -7.21 3.63 -17.86
C PHE A 524 -6.81 3.58 -19.34
N TRP A 525 -7.41 4.44 -20.17
CA TRP A 525 -7.13 4.50 -21.61
C TRP A 525 -5.72 5.00 -21.94
N SER A 526 -5.15 5.88 -21.11
CA SER A 526 -3.78 6.36 -21.32
C SER A 526 -2.74 5.31 -20.90
N HIS A 527 -3.02 4.57 -19.82
CA HIS A 527 -2.25 3.37 -19.47
C HIS A 527 -2.33 2.33 -20.58
N LEU A 528 -3.54 1.94 -21.03
CA LEU A 528 -3.76 0.87 -22.00
C LEU A 528 -3.02 1.08 -23.33
N LYS A 529 -2.98 2.34 -23.83
CA LYS A 529 -2.25 2.73 -25.06
C LYS A 529 -0.75 2.40 -25.00
N PHE A 530 -0.15 2.40 -23.81
CA PHE A 530 1.24 2.02 -23.58
C PHE A 530 1.37 0.56 -23.12
N GLY A 531 0.50 0.14 -22.20
CA GLY A 531 0.50 -1.17 -21.56
C GLY A 531 0.37 -2.31 -22.55
N VAL A 532 -0.51 -2.21 -23.54
CA VAL A 532 -0.69 -3.25 -24.57
C VAL A 532 0.59 -3.48 -25.40
N PRO A 533 1.14 -2.49 -26.13
CA PRO A 533 2.35 -2.70 -26.93
C PRO A 533 3.59 -3.02 -26.07
N SER A 534 3.75 -2.41 -24.89
CA SER A 534 4.90 -2.71 -24.02
C SER A 534 4.84 -4.13 -23.45
N THR A 535 3.68 -4.55 -22.92
CA THR A 535 3.51 -5.91 -22.37
C THR A 535 3.77 -6.95 -23.43
N LEU A 536 3.19 -6.82 -24.63
CA LEU A 536 3.36 -7.81 -25.68
C LEU A 536 4.83 -7.93 -26.13
N LEU A 537 5.53 -6.81 -26.33
CA LEU A 537 6.92 -6.84 -26.78
C LEU A 537 7.89 -7.34 -25.69
N VAL A 538 7.74 -6.84 -24.44
CA VAL A 538 8.58 -7.28 -23.31
C VAL A 538 8.31 -8.74 -22.96
N THR A 539 7.04 -9.19 -23.01
CA THR A 539 6.70 -10.61 -22.84
C THR A 539 7.40 -11.45 -23.89
N ALA A 540 7.15 -11.18 -25.18
CA ALA A 540 7.69 -11.95 -26.30
C ALA A 540 9.22 -12.05 -26.29
N ILE A 541 9.92 -10.95 -26.00
CA ILE A 541 11.38 -10.96 -25.89
C ILE A 541 11.84 -11.85 -24.72
N GLY A 542 11.22 -11.74 -23.55
CA GLY A 542 11.56 -12.58 -22.40
C GLY A 542 11.33 -14.07 -22.63
N LEU A 543 10.31 -14.47 -23.40
CA LEU A 543 10.10 -15.88 -23.79
C LEU A 543 11.31 -16.48 -24.53
N THR A 544 12.09 -15.66 -25.24
CA THR A 544 13.30 -16.10 -25.96
C THR A 544 14.56 -16.16 -25.09
N LEU A 545 14.53 -15.53 -23.91
CA LEU A 545 15.69 -15.33 -23.04
C LEU A 545 15.69 -16.22 -21.79
N ILE A 546 14.52 -16.70 -21.37
CA ILE A 546 14.34 -17.57 -20.19
C ILE A 546 14.84 -18.99 -20.48
N ARG A 547 15.59 -19.56 -19.53
CA ARG A 547 16.24 -20.88 -19.59
C ARG A 547 16.34 -21.53 -18.22
#